data_AF-A0A800A9A3-F1
#
_entry.id   AF-A0A800A9A3-F1
#
_cell.length_a   1.000
_cell.length_b   1.000
_cell.length_c   1.000
_cell.angle_alpha   90.00
_cell.angle_beta   90.00
_cell.angle_gamma   90.00
#
_symmetry.space_group_name_H-M   'P 1'
#
loop_
_entity.id
_entity.type
_entity.pdbx_description
1 polymer ?
#
loop_
_entity_poly.entity_id
_entity_poly.type
_entity_poly.pdbx_seq_one_letter_code
_entity_poly.pdbx_strand_id
1 'polypeptide(L)'
;RHYLVFHGGSGSSLEEIHETLEYGVIKMNIDTDCQYAYTRPIVDHMMKNYDGVLKVDGEVGNKKVYDPRSYMRKAETGMAQRVIEACETLKSAGKRLR
;
A
#
# COMPACT_ATOMS: atom_id res chain seq x y z
N ARG A 1 -33.11 -2.10 -3.42
CA ARG A 1 -31.72 -2.62 -3.36
C ARG A 1 -30.90 -1.57 -2.66
N HIS A 2 -30.17 -1.92 -1.60
CA HIS A 2 -29.29 -0.97 -0.91
C HIS A 2 -27.87 -1.08 -1.48
N TYR A 3 -27.14 0.04 -1.49
CA TYR A 3 -25.72 0.07 -1.79
C TYR A 3 -24.96 0.20 -0.49
N LEU A 4 -24.24 -0.85 -0.10
CA LEU A 4 -23.56 -0.91 1.19
C LEU A 4 -22.07 -0.58 1.05
N VAL A 5 -21.52 0.00 2.11
CA VAL A 5 -20.10 0.37 2.23
C VAL A 5 -19.51 -0.32 3.47
N PHE A 6 -18.42 -1.05 3.29
CA PHE A 6 -17.67 -1.64 4.40
C PHE A 6 -16.54 -0.69 4.81
N HIS A 7 -16.72 -0.03 5.96
CA HIS A 7 -15.69 0.79 6.58
C HIS A 7 -14.76 -0.07 7.43
N GLY A 8 -13.45 0.24 7.40
CA GLY A 8 -12.47 -0.44 8.26
C GLY A 8 -12.09 -1.85 7.80
N GLY A 9 -12.02 -2.11 6.48
CA GLY A 9 -11.71 -3.45 5.96
C GLY A 9 -10.24 -3.87 6.08
N SER A 10 -9.36 -3.02 6.61
CA SER A 10 -7.96 -3.38 6.87
C SER A 10 -7.87 -4.34 8.07
N GLY A 11 -7.19 -5.48 7.87
CA GLY A 11 -7.05 -6.52 8.89
C GLY A 11 -8.18 -7.55 8.97
N SER A 12 -9.26 -7.38 8.20
CA SER A 12 -10.32 -8.39 8.09
C SER A 12 -9.84 -9.66 7.38
N SER A 13 -10.42 -10.80 7.74
CA SER A 13 -10.12 -12.06 7.06
C SER A 13 -10.72 -12.09 5.65
N LEU A 14 -10.22 -13.01 4.81
CA LEU A 14 -10.76 -13.22 3.47
C LEU A 14 -12.24 -13.64 3.53
N GLU A 15 -12.56 -14.48 4.51
CA GLU A 15 -13.91 -15.00 4.74
C GLU A 15 -14.88 -13.87 5.11
N GLU A 16 -14.51 -13.00 6.07
CA GLU A 16 -15.32 -11.84 6.46
C GLU A 16 -15.57 -10.91 5.27
N ILE A 17 -14.53 -10.62 4.48
CA ILE A 17 -14.66 -9.76 3.31
C ILE A 17 -15.63 -10.38 2.30
N HIS A 18 -15.47 -11.66 1.98
CA HIS A 18 -16.33 -12.36 1.03
C HIS A 18 -17.79 -12.43 1.47
N GLU A 19 -18.04 -12.67 2.76
CA GLU A 19 -19.38 -12.65 3.33
C GLU A 19 -20.07 -11.30 3.12
N THR A 20 -19.35 -10.18 3.32
CA THR A 20 -19.93 -8.85 3.09
C THR A 20 -20.38 -8.60 1.64
N LEU A 21 -19.73 -9.25 0.66
CA LEU A 21 -20.09 -9.12 -0.74
C LEU A 21 -21.44 -9.79 -1.04
N GLU A 22 -21.77 -10.88 -0.35
CA GLU A 22 -23.07 -11.57 -0.46
C GLU A 22 -24.21 -10.68 0.07
N TYR A 23 -23.90 -9.80 1.03
CA TYR A 23 -24.84 -8.84 1.59
C TYR A 23 -25.02 -7.57 0.75
N GLY A 24 -24.26 -7.41 -0.33
CA GLY A 24 -24.40 -6.28 -1.26
C GLY A 24 -23.50 -5.09 -0.95
N VAL A 25 -22.37 -5.30 -0.27
CA VAL A 25 -21.29 -4.32 -0.21
C VAL A 25 -20.70 -4.11 -1.61
N ILE A 26 -20.62 -2.84 -2.02
CA ILE A 26 -20.06 -2.43 -3.32
C ILE A 26 -18.77 -1.60 -3.20
N LYS A 27 -18.41 -1.21 -1.98
CA LYS A 27 -17.25 -0.38 -1.68
C LYS A 27 -16.68 -0.76 -0.32
N MET A 28 -15.38 -0.98 -0.26
CA MET A 28 -14.64 -1.18 0.99
C MET A 28 -13.58 -0.08 1.14
N ASN A 29 -13.44 0.47 2.35
CA ASN A 29 -12.36 1.40 2.67
C ASN A 29 -11.13 0.61 3.12
N ILE A 30 -9.98 0.93 2.53
CA ILE A 30 -8.67 0.35 2.89
C ILE A 30 -7.70 1.51 3.02
N ASP A 31 -7.18 1.73 4.22
CA ASP A 31 -6.29 2.84 4.52
C ASP A 31 -5.03 2.35 5.25
N THR A 32 -5.20 1.81 6.46
CA THR A 32 -4.08 1.34 7.30
C THR A 32 -3.14 0.38 6.58
N ASP A 33 -3.66 -0.59 5.82
CA ASP A 33 -2.79 -1.52 5.08
C ASP A 33 -2.04 -0.83 3.94
N CYS A 34 -2.67 0.13 3.27
CA CYS A 34 -2.04 0.92 2.22
C CYS A 34 -0.94 1.81 2.80
N GLN A 35 -1.20 2.47 3.94
CA GLN A 35 -0.19 3.27 4.66
C GLN A 35 1.01 2.41 5.06
N TYR A 36 0.78 1.20 5.58
CA TYR A 36 1.85 0.28 5.94
C TYR A 36 2.63 -0.19 4.70
N ALA A 37 1.95 -0.62 3.64
CA ALA A 37 2.57 -1.06 2.39
C ALA A 37 3.40 0.05 1.72
N TYR A 38 2.96 1.31 1.83
CA TYR A 38 3.69 2.47 1.34
C TYR A 38 4.93 2.77 2.19
N THR A 39 4.79 2.75 3.52
CA THR A 39 5.86 3.14 4.45
C THR A 39 6.95 2.07 4.57
N ARG A 40 6.58 0.78 4.50
CA ARG A 40 7.47 -0.36 4.68
C ARG A 40 8.74 -0.33 3.82
N PRO A 41 8.70 -0.05 2.50
CA PRO A 41 9.90 0.06 1.67
C PRO A 41 10.70 1.35 1.90
N ILE A 42 10.07 2.42 2.41
CA ILE A 42 10.78 3.66 2.79
C ILE A 42 11.66 3.36 4.00
N VAL A 43 11.10 2.75 5.05
CA VAL A 43 11.85 2.36 6.24
C VAL A 43 13.01 1.43 5.87
N ASP A 44 12.76 0.43 5.02
CA ASP A 44 13.81 -0.47 4.51
C ASP A 44 14.94 0.30 3.82
N HIS A 45 14.60 1.26 2.94
CA HIS A 45 15.56 2.07 2.24
C HIS A 45 16.41 2.90 3.20
N MET A 46 15.77 3.60 4.14
CA MET A 46 16.47 4.47 5.09
C MET A 46 17.43 3.67 5.97
N MET A 47 17.00 2.51 6.49
CA MET A 47 17.84 1.68 7.36
C MET A 47 19.03 1.07 6.61
N LYS A 48 18.85 0.63 5.37
CA LYS A 48 19.92 0.03 4.56
C LYS A 48 20.89 1.05 3.96
N ASN A 49 20.52 2.33 3.89
CA ASN A 49 21.30 3.39 3.26
C ASN A 49 21.58 4.55 4.22
N TYR A 50 21.59 4.29 5.53
CA TYR A 50 21.64 5.29 6.59
C TYR A 50 22.74 6.35 6.38
N ASP A 51 23.96 5.90 6.11
CA ASP A 51 25.15 6.72 5.86
C ASP A 51 25.10 7.47 4.52
N GLY A 52 24.31 6.99 3.57
CA GLY A 52 24.08 7.64 2.28
C GLY A 52 22.92 8.63 2.29
N VAL A 53 21.89 8.43 3.12
CA VAL A 53 20.75 9.36 3.25
C VAL A 53 21.04 10.50 4.23
N LEU A 54 22.05 10.34 5.09
CA LEU A 54 22.56 11.37 6.00
C LEU A 54 23.96 11.84 5.60
N LYS A 55 24.40 12.94 6.21
CA LYS A 55 25.80 13.38 6.20
C LYS A 55 26.43 12.99 7.52
N VAL A 56 27.23 11.93 7.53
CA VAL A 56 27.82 11.32 8.73
C VAL A 56 29.35 11.43 8.64
N ASP A 57 30.03 11.65 9.77
CA ASP A 57 31.50 11.68 9.87
C ASP A 57 32.22 12.62 8.88
N GLY A 58 31.57 13.72 8.49
CA GLY A 58 32.11 14.71 7.54
C GLY A 58 31.82 14.41 6.06
N GLU A 59 31.17 13.28 5.75
CA GLU A 59 30.76 12.93 4.39
C GLU A 59 29.56 13.75 3.89
N VAL A 60 29.41 13.83 2.57
CA VAL A 60 28.38 14.66 1.91
C VAL A 60 27.06 13.92 1.61
N GLY A 61 26.97 12.65 2.02
CA GLY A 61 25.86 11.75 1.67
C GLY A 61 25.90 11.32 0.20
N ASN A 62 24.96 10.46 -0.19
CA ASN A 62 24.87 9.89 -1.52
C ASN A 62 23.57 10.30 -2.22
N LYS A 63 23.69 11.14 -3.25
CA LYS A 63 22.55 11.64 -4.04
C LYS A 63 21.66 10.54 -4.59
N LYS A 64 22.22 9.39 -4.95
CA LYS A 64 21.43 8.29 -5.54
C LYS A 64 20.44 7.68 -4.54
N VAL A 65 20.68 7.83 -3.24
CA VAL A 65 19.84 7.24 -2.19
C VAL A 65 19.04 8.29 -1.41
N TYR A 66 19.55 9.51 -1.24
CA TYR A 66 18.71 10.58 -0.65
C TYR A 66 17.72 11.19 -1.65
N ASP A 67 17.92 11.03 -2.97
CA ASP A 67 16.95 11.50 -3.96
C ASP A 67 15.59 10.83 -3.68
N PRO A 68 14.52 11.61 -3.41
CA PRO A 68 13.23 11.05 -3.03
C PRO A 68 12.68 10.02 -4.02
N ARG A 69 13.00 10.15 -5.30
CA ARG A 69 12.54 9.23 -6.35
C ARG A 69 13.08 7.81 -6.14
N SER A 70 14.21 7.66 -5.45
CA SER A 70 14.86 6.37 -5.21
C SER A 70 14.10 5.47 -4.22
N TYR A 71 13.38 6.06 -3.26
CA TYR A 71 12.58 5.33 -2.26
C TYR A 71 11.08 5.53 -2.44
N MET A 72 10.63 6.69 -2.92
CA MET A 72 9.20 6.94 -3.17
C MET A 72 8.67 6.05 -4.31
N ARG A 73 9.49 5.75 -5.34
CA ARG A 73 9.10 4.75 -6.34
C ARG A 73 8.87 3.36 -5.74
N LYS A 74 9.70 2.97 -4.75
CA LYS A 74 9.52 1.69 -4.04
C LYS A 74 8.25 1.70 -3.19
N ALA A 75 7.94 2.84 -2.56
CA ALA A 75 6.71 3.07 -1.81
C ALA A 75 5.46 2.96 -2.68
N GLU A 76 5.45 3.63 -3.83
CA GLU A 76 4.37 3.55 -4.82
C GLU A 76 4.17 2.11 -5.32
N THR A 77 5.24 1.39 -5.64
CA THR A 77 5.16 -0.03 -6.03
C THR A 77 4.60 -0.90 -4.91
N GLY A 78 5.03 -0.70 -3.66
CA GLY A 78 4.51 -1.44 -2.50
C GLY A 78 3.02 -1.22 -2.28
N MET A 79 2.57 0.04 -2.32
CA MET A 79 1.15 0.37 -2.20
C MET A 79 0.33 -0.13 -3.39
N ALA A 80 0.85 -0.03 -4.62
CA ALA A 80 0.18 -0.54 -5.81
C ALA A 80 -0.06 -2.05 -5.72
N GLN A 81 0.93 -2.82 -5.23
CA GLN A 81 0.78 -4.25 -5.00
C GLN A 81 -0.33 -4.53 -3.97
N ARG A 82 -0.39 -3.77 -2.88
CA ARG A 82 -1.46 -3.91 -1.88
C ARG A 82 -2.85 -3.59 -2.43
N VAL A 83 -2.95 -2.63 -3.35
CA VAL A 83 -4.21 -2.28 -4.04
C VAL A 83 -4.62 -3.38 -5.04
N ILE A 84 -3.67 -4.02 -5.72
CA ILE A 84 -3.95 -5.17 -6.59
C ILE A 84 -4.56 -6.31 -5.77
N GLU A 85 -3.92 -6.67 -4.65
CA GLU A 85 -4.45 -7.68 -3.73
C GLU A 85 -5.88 -7.34 -3.27
N ALA A 86 -6.13 -6.08 -2.90
CA ALA A 86 -7.48 -5.64 -2.56
C ALA A 86 -8.49 -5.83 -3.69
N CYS A 87 -8.12 -5.53 -4.93
CA CYS A 87 -8.99 -5.74 -6.10
C CYS A 87 -9.30 -7.22 -6.35
N GLU A 88 -8.33 -8.11 -6.11
CA GLU A 88 -8.50 -9.55 -6.22
C GLU A 88 -9.43 -10.07 -5.11
N THR A 89 -9.17 -9.71 -3.85
CA THR A 89 -10.00 -10.04 -2.67
C THR A 89 -11.44 -9.55 -2.83
N LEU A 90 -11.64 -8.33 -3.33
CA LEU A 90 -12.98 -7.76 -3.57
C LEU A 90 -13.63 -8.25 -4.87
N LYS A 91 -12.99 -9.18 -5.60
CA LYS A 91 -13.48 -9.75 -6.86
C LYS A 91 -13.77 -8.69 -7.93
N SER A 92 -13.08 -7.55 -7.90
CA SER A 92 -13.20 -6.45 -8.87
C SER A 92 -12.13 -6.51 -9.96
N ALA A 93 -11.02 -7.23 -9.71
CA ALA A 93 -9.95 -7.44 -10.69
C ALA A 93 -10.50 -7.98 -12.03
N GLY A 94 -10.01 -7.42 -13.14
CA GLY A 94 -10.41 -7.81 -14.49
C GLY A 94 -11.81 -7.34 -14.95
N LYS A 95 -12.57 -6.62 -14.11
CA LYS A 95 -13.95 -6.20 -14.42
C LYS A 95 -14.09 -4.71 -14.81
N ARG A 96 -13.06 -4.15 -15.45
CA ARG A 96 -13.09 -2.76 -15.92
C ARG A 96 -14.24 -2.57 -16.92
N LEU A 97 -15.12 -1.59 -16.66
CA LEU A 97 -16.14 -1.19 -17.63
C LEU A 97 -15.46 -0.50 -18.83
N ARG A 98 -16.04 -0.65 -20.01
CA ARG A 98 -15.55 -0.03 -21.26
C ARG A 98 -16.03 1.40 -21.40
#